data_AF-A0A4Q3YRK9-F1
#
_entry.id   AF-A0A4Q3YRK9-F1
#
_cell.length_a   1.000
_cell.length_b   1.000
_cell.length_c   1.000
_cell.angle_alpha   90.00
_cell.angle_beta   90.00
_cell.angle_gamma   90.00
#
_symmetry.space_group_name_H-M   'P 1'
#
loop_
_entity.id
_entity.type
_entity.pdbx_description
1 polymer ?
#
loop_
_entity_poly.entity_id
_entity_poly.type
_entity_poly.pdbx_seq_one_letter_code
_entity_poly.pdbx_strand_id
1 'polypeptide(L)'
;MRPKDGQRHAAELKRLEDRKTELENALARLPRDEADAEEVMELAKEVELLEEQVATAHAAAQSQDNVMTKFTDVQKAAAANREEAERQLDELAKSIQQPGETFERAYSQALDTDMGRSLMLTRDDAQELERGGVTSMELDEARKNLVR
;
A
#
# COMPACT_ATOMS: atom_id res chain seq x y z
N MET A 1 -70.18 -40.64 40.88
CA MET A 1 -69.08 -40.17 40.02
C MET A 1 -68.29 -41.39 39.53
N ARG A 2 -68.05 -41.52 38.22
CA ARG A 2 -67.42 -42.72 37.62
C ARG A 2 -65.88 -42.62 37.71
N PRO A 3 -65.17 -43.68 38.12
CA PRO A 3 -63.71 -43.67 38.32
C PRO A 3 -62.88 -43.40 37.05
N LYS A 4 -63.48 -43.56 35.85
CA LYS A 4 -62.83 -43.28 34.56
C LYS A 4 -62.62 -41.79 34.30
N ASP A 5 -63.47 -40.92 34.83
CA ASP A 5 -63.36 -39.47 34.63
C ASP A 5 -62.26 -38.89 35.54
N GLY A 6 -62.16 -39.37 36.78
CA GLY A 6 -61.07 -38.99 37.70
C GLY A 6 -59.67 -39.41 37.23
N GLN A 7 -59.53 -40.57 36.57
CA GLN A 7 -58.25 -41.00 35.99
C GLN A 7 -57.83 -40.15 34.78
N ARG A 8 -58.80 -39.70 33.96
CA ARG A 8 -58.53 -38.79 32.84
C ARG A 8 -58.09 -37.42 33.32
N HIS A 9 -58.76 -36.87 34.33
CA HIS A 9 -58.38 -35.60 34.93
C HIS A 9 -57.02 -35.66 35.62
N ALA A 10 -56.67 -36.78 36.28
CA ALA A 10 -55.34 -36.94 36.86
C ALA A 10 -54.22 -37.00 35.81
N ALA A 11 -54.44 -37.68 34.69
CA ALA A 11 -53.48 -37.75 33.59
C ALA A 11 -53.32 -36.38 32.88
N GLU A 12 -54.41 -35.63 32.76
CA GLU A 12 -54.41 -34.28 32.20
C GLU A 12 -53.71 -33.28 33.12
N LEU A 13 -53.94 -33.35 34.43
CA LEU A 13 -53.22 -32.54 35.42
C LEU A 13 -51.71 -32.79 35.37
N LYS A 14 -51.29 -34.05 35.34
CA LYS A 14 -49.87 -34.39 35.24
C LYS A 14 -49.23 -33.83 33.97
N ARG A 15 -49.90 -33.93 32.82
CA ARG A 15 -49.41 -33.34 31.55
C ARG A 15 -49.27 -31.82 31.63
N LEU A 16 -50.21 -31.15 32.30
CA LEU A 16 -50.15 -29.71 32.50
C LEU A 16 -49.02 -29.31 33.44
N GLU A 17 -48.76 -30.08 34.50
CA GLU A 17 -47.64 -29.88 35.42
C GLU A 17 -46.28 -30.09 34.73
N ASP A 18 -46.15 -31.16 33.95
CA ASP A 18 -44.95 -31.44 33.15
C ASP A 18 -44.70 -30.30 32.14
N ARG A 19 -45.75 -29.87 31.42
CA ARG A 19 -45.65 -28.76 30.47
C ARG A 19 -45.33 -27.43 31.14
N LYS A 20 -45.88 -27.17 32.32
CA LYS A 20 -45.56 -25.98 33.11
C LYS A 20 -44.08 -25.97 33.50
N THR A 21 -43.56 -27.12 33.95
CA THR A 21 -42.15 -27.27 34.34
C THR A 21 -41.21 -27.05 33.14
N GLU A 22 -41.56 -27.57 31.97
CA GLU A 22 -40.81 -27.30 30.73
C GLU A 22 -40.76 -25.80 30.40
N LEU A 23 -41.89 -25.10 30.52
CA LEU A 23 -41.98 -23.67 30.25
C LEU A 23 -41.21 -22.83 31.27
N GLU A 24 -41.26 -23.18 32.56
CA GLU A 24 -40.49 -22.52 33.61
C GLU A 24 -38.97 -22.67 33.37
N ASN A 25 -38.53 -23.86 32.94
CA ASN A 25 -37.13 -24.10 32.59
C ASN A 25 -36.71 -23.32 31.33
N ALA A 26 -37.58 -23.19 30.34
CA ALA A 26 -37.32 -22.39 29.15
C ALA A 26 -37.22 -20.90 29.49
N LEU A 27 -38.15 -20.39 30.32
CA LEU A 27 -38.13 -19.00 30.79
C LEU A 27 -36.90 -18.68 31.64
N ALA A 28 -36.39 -19.64 32.41
CA ALA A 28 -35.15 -19.46 33.18
C ALA A 28 -33.88 -19.38 32.30
N ARG A 29 -33.91 -19.94 31.08
CA ARG A 29 -32.79 -19.91 30.12
C ARG A 29 -32.82 -18.70 29.20
N LEU A 30 -34.00 -18.17 28.90
CA LEU A 30 -34.22 -17.10 27.95
C LEU A 30 -33.35 -15.85 28.18
N PRO A 31 -33.14 -15.34 29.42
CA PRO A 31 -32.27 -14.19 29.66
C PRO A 31 -30.79 -14.45 29.35
N ARG A 32 -30.34 -15.71 29.47
CA ARG A 32 -28.96 -16.09 29.13
C ARG A 32 -28.79 -16.18 27.63
N ASP A 33 -29.74 -16.80 26.94
CA ASP A 33 -29.71 -16.91 25.47
C ASP A 33 -29.81 -15.50 24.82
N GLU A 34 -30.57 -14.58 25.43
CA GLU A 34 -30.65 -13.18 25.01
C GLU A 34 -29.34 -12.43 25.24
N ALA A 35 -28.69 -12.60 26.40
CA ALA A 35 -27.38 -12.02 26.67
C ALA A 35 -26.29 -12.56 25.73
N ASP A 36 -26.28 -13.88 25.48
CA ASP A 36 -25.35 -14.51 24.54
C ASP A 36 -25.58 -13.99 23.10
N ALA A 37 -26.84 -13.73 22.71
CA ALA A 37 -27.17 -13.15 21.41
C ALA A 37 -26.73 -11.69 21.27
N GLU A 38 -26.84 -10.89 22.32
CA GLU A 38 -26.33 -9.51 22.36
C GLU A 38 -24.80 -9.49 22.21
N GLU A 39 -24.07 -10.34 22.95
CA GLU A 39 -22.61 -10.46 22.85
C GLU A 39 -22.17 -10.85 21.44
N VAL A 40 -22.86 -11.81 20.81
CA VAL A 40 -22.58 -12.21 19.41
C VAL A 40 -22.81 -11.06 18.44
N MET A 41 -23.85 -10.24 18.63
CA MET A 41 -24.09 -9.06 17.78
C MET A 41 -23.02 -7.98 17.97
N GLU A 42 -22.53 -7.77 19.19
CA GLU A 42 -21.42 -6.83 19.44
C GLU A 42 -20.12 -7.32 18.82
N LEU A 43 -19.78 -8.59 19.00
CA LEU A 43 -18.61 -9.21 18.39
C LEU A 43 -18.68 -9.19 16.85
N ALA A 44 -19.85 -9.39 16.25
CA ALA A 44 -20.03 -9.31 14.81
C ALA A 44 -19.71 -7.90 14.27
N LYS A 45 -20.14 -6.85 14.97
CA LYS A 45 -19.82 -5.46 14.61
C LYS A 45 -18.32 -5.17 14.77
N GLU A 46 -17.70 -5.69 15.82
CA GLU A 46 -16.26 -5.52 16.04
C GLU A 46 -15.44 -6.24 14.97
N VAL A 47 -15.85 -7.44 14.56
CA VAL A 47 -15.23 -8.18 13.46
C VAL A 47 -15.36 -7.41 12.15
N GLU A 48 -16.55 -6.88 11.83
CA GLU A 48 -16.76 -6.07 10.61
C GLU A 48 -15.83 -4.85 10.59
N LEU A 49 -15.70 -4.14 11.72
CA LEU A 49 -14.79 -3.00 11.85
C LEU A 49 -13.32 -3.42 11.69
N LEU A 50 -12.93 -4.55 12.28
CA LEU A 50 -11.56 -5.07 12.17
C LEU A 50 -11.25 -5.49 10.73
N GLU A 51 -12.19 -6.11 10.02
CA GLU A 51 -12.04 -6.47 8.62
C GLU A 51 -11.82 -5.22 7.74
N GLU A 52 -12.57 -4.14 7.99
CA GLU A 52 -12.41 -2.89 7.27
C GLU A 52 -11.05 -2.21 7.55
N GLN A 53 -10.60 -2.25 8.80
CA GLN A 53 -9.26 -1.77 9.19
C GLN A 53 -8.15 -2.59 8.55
N VAL A 54 -8.28 -3.92 8.51
CA VAL A 54 -7.32 -4.82 7.87
C VAL A 54 -7.27 -4.57 6.37
N ALA A 55 -8.42 -4.43 5.70
CA ALA A 55 -8.47 -4.11 4.28
C ALA A 55 -7.78 -2.79 3.96
N THR A 56 -8.01 -1.76 4.79
CA THR A 56 -7.36 -0.45 4.67
C THR A 56 -5.85 -0.54 4.87
N ALA A 57 -5.40 -1.24 5.91
CA ALA A 57 -3.98 -1.45 6.19
C ALA A 57 -3.28 -2.22 5.06
N HIS A 58 -3.95 -3.22 4.49
CA HIS A 58 -3.42 -3.99 3.37
C HIS A 58 -3.31 -3.14 2.10
N ALA A 59 -4.31 -2.31 1.79
CA ALA A 59 -4.26 -1.38 0.66
C ALA A 59 -3.13 -0.36 0.81
N ALA A 60 -2.94 0.17 2.03
CA ALA A 60 -1.84 1.08 2.32
C ALA A 60 -0.47 0.42 2.12
N ALA A 61 -0.27 -0.80 2.64
CA ALA A 61 0.96 -1.56 2.45
C ALA A 61 1.26 -1.83 0.96
N GLN A 62 0.27 -2.28 0.19
CA GLN A 62 0.44 -2.49 -1.26
C GLN A 62 0.78 -1.20 -2.01
N SER A 63 0.19 -0.07 -1.61
CA SER A 63 0.52 1.22 -2.22
C SER A 63 1.97 1.63 -1.93
N GLN A 64 2.46 1.37 -0.72
CA GLN A 64 3.83 1.66 -0.32
C GLN A 64 4.84 0.79 -1.07
N ASP A 65 4.58 -0.52 -1.20
CA ASP A 65 5.43 -1.43 -1.97
C ASP A 65 5.56 -0.97 -3.43
N ASN A 66 4.44 -0.61 -4.06
CA ASN A 66 4.45 -0.10 -5.44
C ASN A 66 5.28 1.19 -5.60
N VAL A 67 5.23 2.10 -4.63
CA VAL A 67 6.04 3.33 -4.64
C VAL A 67 7.51 2.99 -4.50
N MET A 68 7.86 2.10 -3.58
CA MET A 68 9.25 1.66 -3.37
C MET A 68 9.82 0.98 -4.62
N THR A 69 9.05 0.07 -5.26
CA THR A 69 9.48 -0.58 -6.52
C THR A 69 9.71 0.45 -7.62
N LYS A 70 8.77 1.37 -7.83
CA LYS A 70 8.92 2.44 -8.83
C LYS A 70 10.14 3.30 -8.56
N PHE A 71 10.39 3.64 -7.30
CA PHE A 71 11.56 4.42 -6.90
C PHE A 71 12.86 3.67 -7.22
N THR A 72 12.96 2.38 -6.90
CA THR A 72 14.13 1.56 -7.24
C THR A 72 14.34 1.42 -8.75
N ASP A 73 13.26 1.31 -9.53
CA ASP A 73 13.35 1.24 -10.99
C ASP A 73 13.85 2.56 -11.58
N VAL A 74 13.39 3.71 -11.05
CA VAL A 74 13.88 5.04 -11.42
C VAL A 74 15.36 5.20 -11.10
N GLN A 75 15.81 4.81 -9.90
CA GLN A 75 17.23 4.86 -9.54
C GLN A 75 18.10 4.00 -10.48
N LYS A 76 17.63 2.80 -10.82
CA LYS A 76 18.34 1.91 -11.74
C LYS A 76 18.43 2.48 -13.15
N ALA A 77 17.33 3.04 -13.66
CA ALA A 77 17.30 3.70 -14.96
C ALA A 77 18.20 4.94 -14.98
N ALA A 78 18.19 5.73 -13.90
CA ALA A 78 19.05 6.88 -13.74
C ALA A 78 20.53 6.48 -13.76
N ALA A 79 20.92 5.43 -13.04
CA ALA A 79 22.29 4.93 -13.07
C ALA A 79 22.76 4.49 -14.47
N ALA A 80 21.90 3.79 -15.21
CA ALA A 80 22.19 3.43 -16.58
C ALA A 80 22.36 4.67 -17.49
N ASN A 81 21.50 5.67 -17.33
CA ASN A 81 21.60 6.93 -18.08
C ASN A 81 22.88 7.71 -17.75
N ARG A 82 23.30 7.72 -16.48
CA ARG A 82 24.53 8.36 -16.02
C ARG A 82 25.76 7.70 -16.65
N GLU A 83 25.84 6.37 -16.57
CA GLU A 83 26.93 5.60 -17.16
C GLU A 83 27.00 5.79 -18.68
N GLU A 84 25.84 5.78 -19.36
CA GLU A 84 25.77 5.99 -20.79
C GLU A 84 26.17 7.42 -21.20
N ALA A 85 25.77 8.44 -20.43
CA ALA A 85 26.18 9.83 -20.66
C ALA A 85 27.70 10.00 -20.47
N GLU A 86 28.28 9.38 -19.45
CA GLU A 86 29.74 9.37 -19.22
C GLU A 86 30.48 8.68 -20.38
N ARG A 87 29.97 7.54 -20.86
CA ARG A 87 30.53 6.82 -22.02
C ARG A 87 30.49 7.68 -23.29
N GLN A 88 29.39 8.37 -23.56
CA GLN A 88 29.26 9.24 -24.72
C GLN A 88 30.16 10.48 -24.61
N LEU A 89 30.39 11.01 -23.41
CA LEU A 89 31.38 12.08 -23.19
C LEU A 89 32.81 11.61 -23.48
N ASP A 90 33.16 10.39 -23.05
CA ASP A 90 34.46 9.80 -23.36
C ASP A 90 34.66 9.57 -24.87
N GLU A 91 33.62 9.10 -25.56
CA GLU A 91 33.64 8.91 -27.01
C GLU A 91 33.76 10.24 -27.75
N LEU A 92 33.02 11.26 -27.31
CA LEU A 92 33.12 12.60 -27.86
C LEU A 92 34.54 13.15 -27.70
N ALA A 93 35.12 13.03 -26.50
CA ALA A 93 36.48 13.43 -26.21
C ALA A 93 37.51 12.73 -27.13
N LYS A 94 37.40 11.40 -27.29
CA LYS A 94 38.25 10.63 -28.21
C LYS A 94 38.09 11.07 -29.67
N SER A 95 36.88 11.45 -30.08
CA SER A 95 36.59 11.85 -31.45
C SER A 95 37.19 13.20 -31.85
N ILE A 96 37.32 14.14 -30.89
CA ILE A 96 37.85 15.49 -31.15
C ILE A 96 39.33 15.62 -30.79
N GLN A 97 39.88 14.65 -30.06
CA GLN A 97 41.27 14.61 -29.62
C GLN A 97 42.24 14.76 -30.80
N GLN A 98 43.11 15.76 -30.73
CA GLN A 98 44.14 15.98 -31.75
C GLN A 98 45.35 15.06 -31.56
N PRO A 99 46.09 14.71 -32.63
CA PRO A 99 47.32 13.94 -32.50
C PRO A 99 48.32 14.62 -31.55
N GLY A 100 48.75 13.90 -30.50
CA GLY A 100 49.66 14.41 -29.47
C GLY A 100 48.99 15.19 -28.34
N GLU A 101 47.67 15.40 -28.37
CA GLU A 101 46.90 16.00 -27.29
C GLU A 101 46.57 14.97 -26.18
N THR A 102 46.51 15.39 -24.92
CA THR A 102 46.08 14.53 -23.82
C THR A 102 44.56 14.34 -23.82
N PHE A 103 44.10 13.18 -23.34
CA PHE A 103 42.67 12.90 -23.23
C PHE A 103 41.94 13.91 -22.35
N GLU A 104 42.49 14.31 -21.20
CA GLU A 104 41.88 15.30 -20.30
C GLU A 104 41.61 16.65 -20.97
N ARG A 105 42.52 17.08 -21.85
CA ARG A 105 42.37 18.33 -22.59
C ARG A 105 41.28 18.20 -23.66
N ALA A 106 41.23 17.07 -24.37
CA ALA A 106 40.16 16.78 -25.31
C ALA A 106 38.80 16.61 -24.61
N TYR A 107 38.78 16.01 -23.42
CA TYR A 107 37.58 15.85 -22.60
C TYR A 107 37.04 17.20 -22.11
N SER A 108 37.93 18.10 -21.69
CA SER A 108 37.54 19.47 -21.33
C SER A 108 36.93 20.20 -22.53
N GLN A 109 37.51 20.07 -23.72
CA GLN A 109 36.95 20.63 -24.95
C GLN A 109 35.61 19.99 -25.32
N ALA A 110 35.44 18.69 -25.08
CA ALA A 110 34.19 17.98 -25.33
C ALA A 110 33.06 18.57 -24.48
N LEU A 111 33.32 18.85 -23.20
CA LEU A 111 32.37 19.50 -22.29
C LEU A 111 31.96 20.92 -22.73
N ASP A 112 32.81 21.62 -23.48
CA ASP A 112 32.52 22.95 -24.01
C ASP A 112 31.66 22.93 -25.28
N THR A 113 31.43 21.76 -25.89
CA THR A 113 30.51 21.62 -27.03
C THR A 113 29.05 21.61 -26.57
N ASP A 114 28.10 21.93 -27.46
CA ASP A 114 26.67 21.83 -27.14
C ASP A 114 26.28 20.40 -26.75
N MET A 115 26.84 19.41 -27.44
CA MET A 115 26.60 18.00 -27.13
C MET A 115 27.17 17.61 -25.78
N GLY A 116 28.41 18.01 -25.46
CA GLY A 116 29.02 17.71 -24.17
C GLY A 116 28.32 18.40 -23.00
N ARG A 117 27.87 19.66 -23.17
CA ARG A 117 27.02 20.33 -22.17
C ARG A 117 25.72 19.56 -21.93
N SER A 118 25.06 19.10 -22.99
CA SER A 118 23.84 18.31 -22.88
C SER A 118 24.08 16.98 -22.16
N LEU A 119 25.18 16.28 -22.46
CA LEU A 119 25.53 15.02 -21.81
C LEU A 119 25.91 15.22 -20.34
N MET A 120 26.60 16.30 -20.01
CA MET A 120 26.91 16.68 -18.63
C MET A 120 25.64 16.96 -17.84
N LEU A 121 24.68 17.68 -18.42
CA LEU A 121 23.38 17.91 -17.79
C LEU A 121 22.62 16.60 -17.56
N THR A 122 22.58 15.72 -18.55
CA THR A 122 21.96 14.38 -18.41
C THR A 122 22.61 13.57 -17.30
N ARG A 123 23.95 13.60 -17.19
CA ARG A 123 24.68 12.92 -16.11
C ARG A 123 24.30 13.50 -14.75
N ASP A 124 24.26 14.82 -14.62
CA ASP A 124 23.96 15.50 -13.37
C ASP A 124 22.51 15.24 -12.94
N ASP A 125 21.54 15.33 -13.86
CA ASP A 125 20.13 15.01 -13.59
C ASP A 125 19.93 13.55 -13.22
N ALA A 126 20.62 12.63 -13.88
CA ALA A 126 20.60 11.21 -13.53
C ALA A 126 21.15 10.98 -12.11
N GLN A 127 22.23 11.68 -11.72
CA GLN A 127 22.77 11.60 -10.37
C GLN A 127 21.78 12.15 -9.32
N GLU A 128 21.04 13.21 -9.63
CA GLU A 128 20.00 13.73 -8.75
C GLU A 128 18.85 12.72 -8.61
N LEU A 129 18.39 12.10 -9.70
CA LEU A 129 17.37 11.04 -9.64
C LEU A 129 17.81 9.82 -8.82
N GLU A 130 19.08 9.40 -8.91
CA GLU A 130 19.62 8.34 -8.05
C GLU A 130 19.50 8.68 -6.56
N ARG A 131 19.70 9.95 -6.19
CA ARG A 131 19.68 10.43 -4.79
C ARG A 131 18.30 10.87 -4.32
N GLY A 132 17.29 10.87 -5.20
CA GLY A 132 15.99 11.47 -4.93
C GLY A 132 16.04 13.01 -4.79
N GLY A 133 17.03 13.63 -5.44
CA GLY A 133 17.20 15.07 -5.54
C GLY A 133 16.33 15.70 -6.63
N VAL A 134 16.60 16.97 -6.94
CA VAL A 134 15.80 17.77 -7.90
C VAL A 134 16.57 17.94 -9.20
N THR A 135 15.94 17.58 -10.31
CA THR A 135 16.52 17.69 -11.66
C THR A 135 16.43 19.12 -12.21
N SER A 136 17.24 19.40 -13.23
CA SER A 136 17.23 20.67 -13.96
C SER A 136 15.86 20.97 -14.58
N MET A 137 15.18 19.95 -15.10
CA MET A 137 13.83 20.06 -15.66
C MET A 137 12.82 20.53 -14.60
N GLU A 138 12.85 19.96 -13.40
CA GLU A 138 11.96 20.33 -12.30
C GLU A 138 12.24 21.76 -11.81
N LEU A 139 13.51 22.16 -11.76
CA LEU A 139 13.88 23.55 -11.47
C LEU A 139 13.36 24.52 -12.52
N ASP A 140 13.45 24.16 -13.81
CA ASP A 140 12.95 24.98 -14.91
C ASP A 140 11.43 25.12 -14.91
N GLU A 141 10.70 24.03 -14.60
CA GLU A 141 9.26 24.08 -14.40
C GLU A 141 8.87 24.96 -13.21
N ALA A 142 9.57 24.83 -12.08
CA ALA A 142 9.35 25.68 -10.91
C ALA A 142 9.60 27.16 -11.23
N ARG A 143 10.66 27.48 -11.98
CA ARG A 143 10.96 28.86 -12.44
C ARG A 143 9.85 29.43 -13.33
N LYS A 144 9.32 28.64 -14.28
CA LYS A 144 8.22 29.08 -15.15
C LYS A 144 6.94 29.40 -14.35
N ASN A 145 6.69 28.66 -13.28
CA ASN A 145 5.52 28.89 -12.42
C ASN A 145 5.64 30.14 -11.54
N LEU A 146 6.85 30.63 -11.26
CA LEU A 146 7.09 31.88 -10.51
C LEU A 146 6.89 33.15 -11.35
N VAL A 147 6.96 33.03 -12.67
CA VAL A 147 6.87 34.17 -13.61
C VAL A 147 5.44 34.34 -14.15
N ARG A 148 4.48 33.52 -13.71
CA ARG A 148 3.04 33.63 -14.00
C ARG A 148 2.32 34.44 -12.94
#